data_AF-O35257-F1
#
_entry.id   AF-O35257-F1
#
_cell.length_a   1.000
_cell.length_b   1.000
_cell.length_c   1.000
_cell.angle_alpha   90.00
_cell.angle_beta   90.00
_cell.angle_gamma   90.00
#
_symmetry.space_group_name_H-M   'P 1'
#
loop_
_entity.id
_entity.type
_entity.pdbx_description
1 polymer ?
#
loop_
_entity_poly.entity_id
_entity_poly.type
_entity_poly.pdbx_seq_one_letter_code
_entity_poly.pdbx_strand_id
1 'polypeptide(L)'
;MLSLSQPCFSGTLLMLLASNFLLWKNVAPVPMYASLDEYGEMSIYDLLDHVTILSHNVSELTAEMHRIFMEDVRYKPGRWFSDRYLTACHTSTLTISVSKEGARQMPGVFLVKEMISMLTAWRYPLYHIITELSYMEQAPDEIISRARNIEEKIIVLIEALRGILSKIQPGPPENERYPVWNELASLQSPDEDLRHLTLFNLFQCLVKDSRKIDSSIRLLKCKLLYNRDC
;
A
#
# COMPACT_ATOMS: atom_id res chain seq x y z
N MET A 1 54.78 -22.55 -14.94
CA MET A 1 54.92 -21.44 -13.98
C MET A 1 54.20 -20.22 -14.55
N LEU A 2 53.01 -19.87 -14.05
CA LEU A 2 52.46 -18.51 -14.12
C LEU A 2 51.66 -18.31 -12.84
N SER A 3 52.09 -17.36 -12.02
CA SER A 3 51.66 -17.17 -10.64
C SER A 3 50.32 -16.44 -10.59
N LEU A 4 49.38 -16.94 -9.79
CA LEU A 4 48.18 -16.21 -9.40
C LEU A 4 48.58 -15.03 -8.49
N SER A 5 48.61 -13.81 -9.03
CA SER A 5 48.50 -12.62 -8.20
C SER A 5 47.02 -12.41 -7.89
N GLN A 6 46.57 -12.82 -6.70
CA GLN A 6 45.29 -12.40 -6.15
C GLN A 6 45.33 -10.87 -5.91
N PRO A 7 44.43 -10.09 -6.53
CA PRO A 7 44.27 -8.69 -6.18
C PRO A 7 43.61 -8.60 -4.80
N CYS A 8 44.22 -7.84 -3.88
CA CYS A 8 43.59 -7.48 -2.61
C CYS A 8 42.36 -6.60 -2.86
N PHE A 9 41.17 -7.19 -2.88
CA PHE A 9 39.88 -6.48 -3.03
C PHE A 9 39.43 -5.71 -1.76
N SER A 10 40.29 -5.56 -0.75
CA SER A 10 39.92 -4.86 0.49
C SER A 10 39.64 -3.36 0.25
N GLY A 11 40.27 -2.73 -0.75
CA GLY A 11 40.06 -1.32 -1.06
C GLY A 11 38.72 -1.01 -1.73
N THR A 12 38.26 -1.86 -2.65
CA THR A 12 37.04 -1.60 -3.44
C THR A 12 35.77 -1.73 -2.60
N LEU A 13 35.74 -2.66 -1.65
CA LEU A 13 34.59 -2.86 -0.77
C LEU A 13 34.37 -1.67 0.18
N LEU A 14 35.46 -1.09 0.70
CA LEU A 14 35.42 0.12 1.54
C LEU A 14 34.92 1.33 0.76
N MET A 15 35.29 1.48 -0.52
CA MET A 15 34.81 2.58 -1.36
C MET A 15 33.34 2.47 -1.71
N LEU A 16 32.81 1.25 -1.96
CA LEU A 16 31.38 1.05 -2.19
C LEU A 16 30.54 1.36 -0.94
N LEU A 17 31.00 0.92 0.24
CA LEU A 17 30.32 1.21 1.50
C LEU A 17 30.33 2.71 1.81
N ALA A 18 31.47 3.40 1.64
CA ALA A 18 31.55 4.84 1.81
C ALA A 18 30.65 5.62 0.83
N SER A 19 30.54 5.15 -0.42
CA SER A 19 29.68 5.76 -1.43
C SER A 19 28.20 5.64 -1.06
N ASN A 20 27.77 4.49 -0.55
CA ASN A 20 26.39 4.28 -0.10
C ASN A 20 26.04 5.13 1.14
N PHE A 21 26.97 5.30 2.08
CA PHE A 21 26.76 6.20 3.23
C PHE A 21 26.74 7.69 2.84
N LEU A 22 27.55 8.10 1.87
CA LEU A 22 27.59 9.49 1.39
C LEU A 22 26.33 9.88 0.61
N LEU A 23 25.72 8.93 -0.11
CA LEU A 23 24.48 9.17 -0.86
C LEU A 23 23.28 9.48 0.05
N TRP A 24 23.25 8.97 1.27
CA TRP A 24 22.18 9.31 2.24
C TRP A 24 22.36 10.66 2.94
N LYS A 25 23.53 11.31 2.83
CA LYS A 25 23.78 12.55 3.57
C LYS A 25 23.07 13.78 3.01
N ASN A 26 22.55 13.70 1.78
CA ASN A 26 21.95 14.85 1.08
C ASN A 26 20.47 14.67 0.72
N VAL A 27 19.81 13.62 1.19
CA VAL A 27 18.35 13.56 1.13
C VAL A 27 17.84 14.23 2.40
N ALA A 28 17.48 15.52 2.29
CA ALA A 28 16.68 16.15 3.32
C ALA A 28 15.42 15.29 3.51
N PRO A 29 15.13 14.76 4.72
CA PRO A 29 13.84 14.13 4.94
C PRO A 29 12.80 15.22 4.72
N VAL A 30 11.86 15.00 3.79
CA VAL A 30 10.61 15.74 3.79
C VAL A 30 10.01 15.49 5.19
N PRO A 31 9.84 16.52 6.03
CA PRO A 31 9.29 16.29 7.35
C PRO A 31 7.92 15.65 7.18
N MET A 32 7.72 14.45 7.74
CA MET A 32 6.41 13.79 7.81
C MET A 32 5.34 14.72 8.42
N TYR A 33 5.78 15.76 9.14
CA TYR A 33 4.96 16.83 9.70
C TYR A 33 4.38 17.82 8.67
N ALA A 34 5.04 18.09 7.54
CA ALA A 34 4.59 19.14 6.62
C ALA A 34 3.21 18.84 6.00
N SER A 35 2.90 17.56 5.75
CA SER A 35 1.55 17.15 5.32
C SER A 35 0.57 17.06 6.50
N LEU A 36 1.07 16.68 7.68
CA LEU A 36 0.23 16.61 8.88
C LEU A 36 -0.30 17.99 9.28
N ASP A 37 0.43 19.06 9.00
CA ASP A 37 -0.03 20.44 9.21
C ASP A 37 -1.25 20.77 8.33
N GLU A 38 -1.22 20.39 7.03
CA GLU A 38 -2.35 20.59 6.10
C GLU A 38 -3.61 19.83 6.56
N TYR A 39 -3.47 18.55 6.93
CA TYR A 39 -4.60 17.74 7.41
C TYR A 39 -5.01 18.07 8.86
N GLY A 40 -4.09 18.59 9.67
CA GLY A 40 -4.30 18.99 11.05
C GLY A 40 -5.19 20.23 11.16
N GLU A 41 -5.06 21.18 10.23
CA GLU A 41 -5.87 22.40 10.20
C GLU A 41 -7.29 22.21 9.67
N MET A 42 -7.51 21.23 8.78
CA MET A 42 -8.84 20.96 8.22
C MET A 42 -9.87 20.56 9.28
N SER A 43 -11.14 20.88 9.06
CA SER A 43 -12.21 20.40 9.92
C SER A 43 -12.41 18.89 9.77
N ILE A 44 -13.01 18.23 10.77
CA ILE A 44 -13.35 16.81 10.65
C ILE A 44 -14.32 16.54 9.47
N TYR A 45 -15.19 17.52 9.16
CA TYR A 45 -16.11 17.44 8.03
C TYR A 45 -15.36 17.45 6.70
N ASP A 46 -14.43 18.40 6.52
CA ASP A 46 -13.65 18.53 5.29
C ASP A 46 -12.75 17.31 5.07
N LEU A 47 -12.14 16.80 6.15
CA LEU A 47 -11.37 15.56 6.10
C LEU A 47 -12.23 14.38 5.67
N LEU A 48 -13.42 14.21 6.25
CA LEU A 48 -14.34 13.12 5.90
C LEU A 48 -14.81 13.20 4.44
N ASP A 49 -15.08 14.39 3.93
CA ASP A 49 -15.43 14.61 2.52
C ASP A 49 -14.24 14.28 1.61
N HIS A 50 -13.05 14.76 1.97
CA HIS A 50 -11.81 14.51 1.23
C HIS A 50 -11.49 13.01 1.14
N VAL A 51 -11.47 12.28 2.26
CA VAL A 51 -11.20 10.83 2.25
C VAL A 51 -12.28 10.05 1.51
N THR A 52 -13.55 10.50 1.52
CA THR A 52 -14.65 9.86 0.77
C THR A 52 -14.40 9.95 -0.74
N ILE A 53 -13.99 11.12 -1.24
CA ILE A 53 -13.68 11.31 -2.67
C ILE A 53 -12.45 10.49 -3.06
N LEU A 54 -11.39 10.55 -2.24
CA LEU A 54 -10.15 9.82 -2.48
C LEU A 54 -10.36 8.30 -2.48
N SER A 55 -11.08 7.75 -1.49
CA SER A 55 -11.31 6.31 -1.38
C SER A 55 -12.13 5.77 -2.54
N HIS A 56 -13.16 6.51 -2.95
CA HIS A 56 -13.97 6.15 -4.10
C HIS A 56 -13.12 6.11 -5.37
N ASN A 57 -12.29 7.13 -5.59
CA ASN A 57 -11.37 7.18 -6.73
C ASN A 57 -10.37 6.00 -6.73
N VAL A 58 -9.76 5.68 -5.57
CA VAL A 58 -8.88 4.51 -5.43
C VAL A 58 -9.64 3.21 -5.74
N SER A 59 -10.86 3.05 -5.22
CA SER A 59 -11.71 1.88 -5.51
C SER A 59 -11.96 1.73 -7.02
N GLU A 60 -12.33 2.80 -7.72
CA GLU A 60 -12.57 2.77 -9.16
C GLU A 60 -11.28 2.50 -9.96
N LEU A 61 -10.17 3.16 -9.61
CA LEU A 61 -8.87 2.95 -10.27
C LEU A 61 -8.38 1.51 -10.11
N THR A 62 -8.52 0.93 -8.91
CA THR A 62 -8.12 -0.46 -8.65
C THR A 62 -9.00 -1.45 -9.41
N ALA A 63 -10.31 -1.23 -9.47
CA ALA A 63 -11.24 -2.06 -10.25
C ALA A 63 -10.92 -2.00 -11.75
N GLU A 64 -10.65 -0.80 -12.27
CA GLU A 64 -10.31 -0.60 -13.68
C GLU A 64 -8.94 -1.20 -14.04
N MET A 65 -7.93 -1.02 -13.20
CA MET A 65 -6.62 -1.65 -13.38
C MET A 65 -6.73 -3.18 -13.41
N HIS A 66 -7.53 -3.76 -12.51
CA HIS A 66 -7.80 -5.20 -12.50
C HIS A 66 -8.54 -5.65 -13.76
N ARG A 67 -9.54 -4.88 -14.22
CA ARG A 67 -10.27 -5.17 -15.48
C ARG A 67 -9.32 -5.17 -16.68
N ILE A 68 -8.47 -4.16 -16.81
CA ILE A 68 -7.47 -4.06 -17.89
C ILE A 68 -6.51 -5.24 -17.85
N PHE A 69 -6.01 -5.59 -16.66
CA PHE A 69 -5.15 -6.76 -16.49
C PHE A 69 -5.84 -8.06 -16.94
N MET A 70 -7.14 -8.20 -16.67
CA MET A 70 -7.94 -9.35 -17.09
C MET A 70 -8.25 -9.39 -18.59
N GLU A 71 -8.42 -8.21 -19.21
CA GLU A 71 -8.69 -8.09 -20.65
C GLU A 71 -7.42 -8.16 -21.50
N ASP A 72 -6.26 -7.83 -20.94
CA ASP A 72 -4.97 -7.95 -21.62
C ASP A 72 -4.56 -9.42 -21.74
N VAL A 73 -5.23 -10.10 -22.66
CA VAL A 73 -4.92 -11.46 -23.12
C VAL A 73 -3.49 -11.59 -23.67
N ARG A 74 -2.73 -10.50 -23.84
CA ARG A 74 -1.32 -10.57 -24.28
C ARG A 74 -0.42 -11.26 -23.28
N TYR A 75 -0.83 -11.38 -22.01
CA TYR A 75 -0.14 -12.18 -21.00
C TYR A 75 -0.47 -13.69 -21.08
N LYS A 76 -0.65 -14.25 -22.29
CA LYS A 76 -1.06 -15.62 -22.66
C LYS A 76 -2.57 -15.91 -22.51
N PRO A 77 -3.31 -16.00 -23.63
CA PRO A 77 -4.69 -16.50 -23.63
C PRO A 77 -4.76 -17.94 -23.10
N GLY A 78 -5.70 -18.24 -22.21
CA GLY A 78 -5.96 -19.59 -21.69
C GLY A 78 -5.51 -19.86 -20.26
N ARG A 79 -4.84 -18.91 -19.58
CA ARG A 79 -4.57 -19.00 -18.14
C ARG A 79 -5.82 -18.67 -17.33
N TRP A 80 -6.67 -19.67 -17.10
CA TRP A 80 -7.73 -19.61 -16.10
C TRP A 80 -7.19 -20.21 -14.81
N PHE A 81 -6.74 -19.35 -13.88
CA PHE A 81 -6.40 -19.81 -12.55
C PHE A 81 -7.70 -20.20 -11.85
N SER A 82 -7.90 -21.49 -11.60
CA SER A 82 -9.02 -21.96 -10.79
C SER A 82 -8.97 -21.32 -9.40
N ASP A 83 -10.13 -21.09 -8.77
CA ASP A 83 -10.26 -20.60 -7.39
C ASP A 83 -9.35 -21.31 -6.38
N ARG A 84 -9.00 -22.58 -6.65
CA ARG A 84 -8.06 -23.38 -5.84
C ARG A 84 -6.64 -22.78 -5.74
N TYR A 85 -6.20 -22.01 -6.73
CA TYR A 85 -4.88 -21.37 -6.76
C TYR A 85 -4.86 -20.00 -6.09
N LEU A 86 -6.02 -19.47 -5.72
CA LEU A 86 -6.13 -18.15 -5.14
C LEU A 86 -5.74 -18.19 -3.66
N THR A 87 -4.71 -17.44 -3.30
CA THR A 87 -4.31 -17.27 -1.91
C THR A 87 -5.20 -16.24 -1.22
N ALA A 88 -5.38 -16.38 0.10
CA ALA A 88 -6.04 -15.34 0.87
C ALA A 88 -5.17 -14.06 0.87
N CYS A 89 -5.82 -12.90 0.83
CA CYS A 89 -5.13 -11.61 0.89
C CYS A 89 -4.30 -11.49 2.17
N HIS A 90 -3.08 -10.95 2.11
CA HIS A 90 -2.22 -10.77 3.28
C HIS A 90 -2.89 -9.94 4.38
N THR A 91 -3.73 -9.00 3.98
CA THR A 91 -4.56 -8.15 4.85
C THR A 91 -5.69 -8.89 5.56
N SER A 92 -6.06 -10.10 5.14
CA SER A 92 -7.11 -10.89 5.79
C SER A 92 -6.76 -11.33 7.22
N THR A 93 -5.47 -11.39 7.53
CA THR A 93 -4.96 -11.73 8.87
C THR A 93 -4.93 -10.54 9.83
N LEU A 94 -5.38 -9.36 9.38
CA LEU A 94 -5.31 -8.13 10.15
C LEU A 94 -6.02 -8.31 11.50
N THR A 95 -5.21 -8.28 12.57
CA THR A 95 -5.69 -8.30 13.95
C THR A 95 -5.30 -6.99 14.61
N ILE A 96 -6.25 -6.09 14.78
CA ILE A 96 -6.01 -4.82 15.46
C ILE A 96 -6.17 -5.04 16.94
N SER A 97 -5.08 -4.93 17.69
CA SER A 97 -5.16 -4.79 19.14
C SER A 97 -5.27 -3.31 19.47
N VAL A 98 -6.29 -2.92 20.21
CA VAL A 98 -6.36 -1.59 20.82
C VAL A 98 -6.13 -1.73 22.31
N SER A 99 -5.51 -0.72 22.93
CA SER A 99 -5.40 -0.62 24.38
C SER A 99 -6.77 -0.69 25.07
N LYS A 100 -6.83 -1.03 26.36
CA LYS A 100 -8.08 -1.00 27.15
C LYS A 100 -8.78 0.38 27.10
N GLU A 101 -8.00 1.45 26.97
CA GLU A 101 -8.52 2.81 26.79
C GLU A 101 -9.24 2.97 25.46
N GLY A 102 -8.73 2.35 24.38
CA GLY A 102 -9.40 2.35 23.09
C GLY A 102 -10.48 1.29 22.89
N ALA A 103 -10.56 0.27 23.74
CA ALA A 103 -11.76 -0.56 23.86
C ALA A 103 -12.97 0.21 24.43
N ARG A 104 -12.73 1.35 25.12
CA ARG A 104 -13.78 2.30 25.55
C ARG A 104 -14.03 3.42 24.52
N GLN A 105 -13.25 3.50 23.45
CA GLN A 105 -13.36 4.57 22.44
C GLN A 105 -14.54 4.35 21.48
N MET A 106 -14.95 5.45 20.86
CA MET A 106 -15.94 5.49 19.78
C MET A 106 -15.57 4.45 18.69
N PRO A 107 -16.51 3.63 18.19
CA PRO A 107 -16.27 2.65 17.12
C PRO A 107 -15.51 3.20 15.89
N GLY A 108 -15.53 4.53 15.68
CA GLY A 108 -14.75 5.21 14.65
C GLY A 108 -13.23 5.07 14.79
N VAL A 109 -12.66 5.03 16.00
CA VAL A 109 -11.20 4.92 16.18
C VAL A 109 -10.68 3.59 15.66
N PHE A 110 -11.38 2.50 15.99
CA PHE A 110 -11.04 1.16 15.50
C PHE A 110 -11.09 1.11 13.96
N LEU A 111 -12.15 1.66 13.36
CA LEU A 111 -12.30 1.71 11.90
C LEU A 111 -11.17 2.51 11.23
N VAL A 112 -10.78 3.66 11.78
CA VAL A 112 -9.69 4.47 11.21
C VAL A 112 -8.36 3.75 11.29
N LYS A 113 -8.03 3.14 12.44
CA LYS A 113 -6.80 2.35 12.60
C LYS A 113 -6.78 1.13 11.67
N GLU A 114 -7.93 0.49 11.43
CA GLU A 114 -8.05 -0.60 10.46
C GLU A 114 -7.69 -0.15 9.05
N MET A 115 -8.28 0.95 8.60
CA MET A 115 -8.04 1.49 7.27
C MET A 115 -6.59 1.92 7.07
N ILE A 116 -5.99 2.62 8.04
CA ILE A 116 -4.58 3.00 8.00
C ILE A 116 -3.69 1.76 7.90
N SER A 117 -3.95 0.73 8.73
CA SER A 117 -3.17 -0.51 8.72
C SER A 117 -3.25 -1.24 7.38
N MET A 118 -4.45 -1.35 6.79
CA MET A 118 -4.64 -1.95 5.48
C MET A 118 -3.93 -1.18 4.37
N LEU A 119 -4.10 0.15 4.33
CA LEU A 119 -3.47 1.01 3.32
C LEU A 119 -1.93 0.94 3.41
N THR A 120 -1.37 0.98 4.62
CA THR A 120 0.07 0.84 4.83
C THR A 120 0.58 -0.52 4.37
N ALA A 121 -0.18 -1.61 4.56
CA ALA A 121 0.17 -2.95 4.08
C ALA A 121 0.26 -3.07 2.55
N TRP A 122 -0.30 -2.11 1.79
CA TRP A 122 -0.28 -2.10 0.33
C TRP A 122 0.89 -1.32 -0.27
N ARG A 123 1.58 -0.47 0.50
CA ARG A 123 2.70 0.34 -0.02
C ARG A 123 3.82 -0.51 -0.61
N TYR A 124 4.27 -1.53 0.14
CA TYR A 124 5.37 -2.39 -0.30
C TYR A 124 4.98 -3.28 -1.50
N PRO A 125 3.81 -3.96 -1.51
CA PRO A 125 3.32 -4.64 -2.72
C PRO A 125 3.22 -3.74 -3.95
N LEU A 126 2.65 -2.54 -3.84
CA LEU A 126 2.46 -1.64 -5.00
C LEU A 126 3.79 -1.19 -5.59
N TYR A 127 4.73 -0.79 -4.74
CA TYR A 127 6.09 -0.44 -5.18
C TYR A 127 6.72 -1.58 -6.00
N HIS A 128 6.60 -2.82 -5.52
CA HIS A 128 7.15 -3.97 -6.23
C HIS A 128 6.36 -4.34 -7.49
N ILE A 129 5.04 -4.25 -7.49
CA ILE A 129 4.24 -4.42 -8.71
C ILE A 129 4.73 -3.45 -9.80
N ILE A 130 4.85 -2.16 -9.48
CA ILE A 130 5.31 -1.12 -10.41
C ILE A 130 6.72 -1.44 -10.93
N THR A 131 7.61 -1.84 -10.03
CA THR A 131 9.01 -2.18 -10.34
C THR A 131 9.09 -3.40 -11.27
N GLU A 132 8.45 -4.51 -10.91
CA GLU A 132 8.54 -5.77 -11.66
C GLU A 132 7.84 -5.68 -13.03
N LEU A 133 6.70 -4.98 -13.12
CA LEU A 133 6.03 -4.74 -14.40
C LEU A 133 6.89 -3.89 -15.35
N SER A 134 7.69 -2.96 -14.83
CA SER A 134 8.53 -2.09 -15.64
C SER A 134 9.73 -2.79 -16.31
N TYR A 135 10.13 -3.96 -15.80
CA TYR A 135 11.22 -4.76 -16.37
C TYR A 135 10.76 -5.78 -17.41
N MET A 136 9.45 -5.88 -17.70
CA MET A 136 8.93 -6.81 -18.71
C MET A 136 9.27 -6.34 -20.14
N GLU A 137 9.55 -7.29 -21.05
CA GLU A 137 9.89 -7.01 -22.45
C GLU A 137 8.83 -6.16 -23.18
N GLN A 138 7.57 -6.23 -22.73
CA GLN A 138 6.50 -5.33 -23.11
C GLN A 138 5.87 -4.77 -21.82
N ALA A 139 6.46 -3.70 -21.29
CA ALA A 139 5.95 -3.05 -20.09
C ALA A 139 4.48 -2.64 -20.30
N PRO A 140 3.55 -3.04 -19.40
CA PRO A 140 2.14 -2.68 -19.53
C PRO A 140 1.95 -1.27 -18.99
N ASP A 141 2.37 -0.26 -19.77
CA ASP A 141 2.45 1.15 -19.36
C ASP A 141 1.14 1.68 -18.76
N GLU A 142 0.00 1.25 -19.30
CA GLU A 142 -1.31 1.64 -18.75
C GLU A 142 -1.51 1.12 -17.32
N ILE A 143 -1.21 -0.17 -17.06
CA ILE A 143 -1.29 -0.77 -15.72
C ILE A 143 -0.30 -0.09 -14.77
N ILE A 144 0.94 0.13 -15.23
CA ILE A 144 2.00 0.79 -14.43
C ILE A 144 1.56 2.21 -14.03
N SER A 145 1.03 2.99 -14.97
CA SER A 145 0.58 4.37 -14.71
C SER A 145 -0.56 4.42 -13.70
N ARG A 146 -1.51 3.48 -13.77
CA ARG A 146 -2.60 3.34 -12.80
C ARG A 146 -2.09 2.90 -11.43
N ALA A 147 -1.18 1.94 -11.38
CA ALA A 147 -0.57 1.48 -10.13
C ALA A 147 0.16 2.63 -9.40
N ARG A 148 0.90 3.47 -10.12
CA ARG A 148 1.52 4.69 -9.54
C ARG A 148 0.49 5.67 -8.99
N ASN A 149 -0.57 5.94 -9.75
CA ASN A 149 -1.65 6.83 -9.30
C ASN A 149 -2.35 6.29 -8.04
N ILE A 150 -2.56 4.97 -7.96
CA ILE A 150 -3.10 4.30 -6.77
C ILE A 150 -2.13 4.44 -5.60
N GLU A 151 -0.83 4.18 -5.79
CA GLU A 151 0.20 4.33 -4.76
C GLU A 151 0.24 5.74 -4.17
N GLU A 152 0.27 6.76 -5.03
CA GLU A 152 0.25 8.18 -4.63
C GLU A 152 -1.02 8.50 -3.81
N LYS A 153 -2.19 8.06 -4.28
CA LYS A 153 -3.46 8.30 -3.58
C LYS A 153 -3.55 7.57 -2.25
N ILE A 154 -2.97 6.37 -2.13
CA ILE A 154 -2.92 5.63 -0.88
C ILE A 154 -2.09 6.39 0.16
N ILE A 155 -0.97 6.99 -0.25
CA ILE A 155 -0.15 7.82 0.65
C ILE A 155 -0.98 8.99 1.18
N VAL A 156 -1.64 9.73 0.29
CA VAL A 156 -2.51 10.87 0.66
C VAL A 156 -3.66 10.41 1.58
N LEU A 157 -4.28 9.28 1.29
CA LEU A 157 -5.39 8.74 2.08
C LEU A 157 -4.94 8.34 3.49
N ILE A 158 -3.74 7.78 3.66
CA ILE A 158 -3.15 7.47 4.97
C ILE A 158 -2.98 8.76 5.79
N GLU A 159 -2.40 9.81 5.21
CA GLU A 159 -2.18 11.08 5.92
C GLU A 159 -3.50 11.75 6.33
N ALA A 160 -4.48 11.78 5.42
CA ALA A 160 -5.81 12.30 5.74
C ALA A 160 -6.52 11.50 6.84
N LEU A 161 -6.39 10.17 6.84
CA LEU A 161 -6.92 9.31 7.91
C LEU A 161 -6.18 9.52 9.24
N ARG A 162 -4.88 9.79 9.24
CA ARG A 162 -4.13 10.19 10.44
C ARG A 162 -4.61 11.54 10.96
N GLY A 163 -4.91 12.49 10.07
CA GLY A 163 -5.57 13.75 10.42
C GLY A 163 -6.90 13.52 11.14
N ILE A 164 -7.75 12.63 10.62
CA ILE A 164 -9.00 12.22 11.27
C ILE A 164 -8.72 11.60 12.64
N LEU A 165 -7.78 10.64 12.72
CA LEU A 165 -7.43 9.93 13.95
C LEU A 165 -7.01 10.91 15.05
N SER A 166 -6.18 11.90 14.72
CA SER A 166 -5.70 12.90 15.68
C SER A 166 -6.82 13.72 16.31
N LYS A 167 -7.94 13.91 15.60
CA LYS A 167 -9.11 14.66 16.08
C LYS A 167 -10.04 13.81 16.95
N ILE A 168 -10.19 12.51 16.65
CA ILE A 168 -11.09 11.60 17.40
C ILE A 168 -10.39 10.87 18.55
N GLN A 169 -9.06 10.73 18.50
CA GLN A 169 -8.22 10.18 19.55
C GLN A 169 -7.00 11.10 19.76
N PRO A 170 -7.16 12.24 20.45
CA PRO A 170 -6.04 13.12 20.77
C PRO A 170 -4.99 12.38 21.62
N GLY A 171 -3.75 12.35 21.15
CA GLY A 171 -2.66 11.66 21.81
C GLY A 171 -1.43 11.56 20.91
N PRO A 172 -0.28 11.09 21.46
CA PRO A 172 0.89 10.83 20.65
C PRO A 172 0.57 9.74 19.61
N PRO A 173 1.17 9.80 18.39
CA PRO A 173 1.04 8.73 17.41
C PRO A 173 1.46 7.38 18.03
N GLU A 174 0.57 6.39 17.94
CA GLU A 174 0.89 5.02 18.32
C GLU A 174 1.64 4.34 17.16
N ASN A 175 2.54 3.40 17.47
CA ASN A 175 3.18 2.59 16.43
C ASN A 175 2.13 1.77 15.68
N GLU A 176 2.00 2.05 14.40
CA GLU A 176 1.10 1.32 13.51
C GLU A 176 1.66 -0.07 13.21
N ARG A 177 0.84 -1.10 13.42
CA ARG A 177 1.14 -2.47 12.97
C ARG A 177 0.31 -2.76 11.72
N TYR A 178 0.93 -3.37 10.73
CA TYR A 178 0.30 -3.74 9.48
C TYR A 178 0.73 -5.14 9.04
N PRO A 179 -0.15 -5.92 8.37
CA PRO A 179 0.20 -7.21 7.81
C PRO A 179 1.32 -7.08 6.78
N VAL A 180 2.32 -7.96 6.87
CA VAL A 180 3.43 -7.98 5.92
C VAL A 180 3.09 -8.92 4.77
N TRP A 181 3.28 -8.43 3.54
CA TRP A 181 3.22 -9.25 2.34
C TRP A 181 4.57 -9.93 2.09
N ASN A 182 4.57 -11.26 1.92
CA ASN A 182 5.79 -12.08 1.87
C ASN A 182 5.96 -12.86 0.55
N GLU A 183 5.26 -12.50 -0.52
CA GLU A 183 5.29 -13.23 -1.80
C GLU A 183 6.16 -12.54 -2.87
N LEU A 184 7.11 -11.68 -2.46
CA LEU A 184 8.02 -11.00 -3.39
C LEU A 184 8.80 -11.99 -4.28
N ALA A 185 9.27 -13.10 -3.71
CA ALA A 185 9.97 -14.14 -4.46
C ALA A 185 9.08 -14.76 -5.56
N SER A 186 7.77 -14.90 -5.32
CA SER A 186 6.82 -15.39 -6.32
C SER A 186 6.61 -14.37 -7.44
N LEU A 187 6.56 -13.07 -7.10
CA LEU A 187 6.45 -11.98 -8.07
C LEU A 187 7.71 -11.85 -8.95
N GLN A 188 8.90 -12.14 -8.40
CA GLN A 188 10.19 -12.09 -9.09
C GLN A 188 10.59 -13.42 -9.75
N SER A 189 9.74 -14.45 -9.66
CA SER A 189 10.07 -15.79 -10.16
C SER A 189 10.42 -15.77 -11.65
N PRO A 190 11.41 -16.56 -12.12
CA PRO A 190 11.59 -16.75 -13.56
C PRO A 190 10.41 -17.52 -14.20
N ASP A 191 9.64 -18.26 -13.39
CA ASP A 191 8.41 -18.92 -13.82
C ASP A 191 7.32 -17.88 -14.09
N GLU A 192 7.01 -17.70 -15.37
CA GLU A 192 5.97 -16.76 -15.79
C GLU A 192 4.62 -17.11 -15.17
N ASP A 193 4.20 -18.37 -15.11
CA ASP A 193 2.89 -18.75 -14.57
C ASP A 193 2.74 -18.34 -13.11
N LEU A 194 3.80 -18.54 -12.31
CA LEU A 194 3.83 -18.12 -10.91
C LEU A 194 3.79 -16.59 -10.75
N ARG A 195 4.54 -15.85 -11.57
CA ARG A 195 4.48 -14.37 -11.54
C ARG A 195 3.08 -13.85 -11.86
N HIS A 196 2.45 -14.42 -12.89
CA HIS A 196 1.12 -14.01 -13.33
C HIS A 196 0.04 -14.34 -12.29
N LEU A 197 0.10 -15.52 -11.68
CA LEU A 197 -0.78 -15.89 -10.57
C LEU A 197 -0.61 -14.92 -9.38
N THR A 198 0.63 -14.54 -9.08
CA THR A 198 0.93 -13.59 -7.99
C THR A 198 0.33 -12.21 -8.27
N LEU A 199 0.51 -11.68 -9.49
CA LEU A 199 -0.11 -10.42 -9.93
C LEU A 199 -1.64 -10.48 -9.89
N PHE A 200 -2.24 -11.58 -10.38
CA PHE A 200 -3.67 -11.81 -10.33
C PHE A 200 -4.20 -11.75 -8.89
N ASN A 201 -3.58 -12.50 -7.97
CA ASN A 201 -3.97 -12.53 -6.56
C ASN A 201 -3.85 -11.14 -5.92
N LEU A 202 -2.74 -10.43 -6.17
CA LEU A 202 -2.53 -9.07 -5.66
C LEU A 202 -3.59 -8.11 -6.16
N PHE A 203 -3.91 -8.09 -7.46
CA PHE A 203 -4.92 -7.19 -8.00
C PHE A 203 -6.33 -7.50 -7.51
N GLN A 204 -6.69 -8.77 -7.44
CA GLN A 204 -7.98 -9.18 -6.86
C GLN A 204 -8.08 -8.74 -5.39
N CYS A 205 -7.02 -8.92 -4.61
CA CYS A 205 -6.98 -8.51 -3.22
C CYS A 205 -7.02 -6.99 -3.06
N LEU A 206 -6.34 -6.25 -3.90
CA LEU A 206 -6.35 -4.79 -3.88
C LEU A 206 -7.76 -4.24 -4.18
N VAL A 207 -8.49 -4.83 -5.13
CA VAL A 207 -9.91 -4.49 -5.41
C VAL A 207 -10.80 -4.77 -4.19
N LYS A 208 -10.61 -5.92 -3.54
CA LYS A 208 -11.39 -6.29 -2.35
C LYS A 208 -11.14 -5.30 -1.20
N ASP A 209 -9.88 -4.98 -0.96
CA ASP A 209 -9.47 -4.12 0.14
C ASP A 209 -9.85 -2.65 -0.12
N SER A 210 -9.68 -2.14 -1.35
CA SER A 210 -10.06 -0.77 -1.71
C SER A 210 -11.56 -0.53 -1.52
N ARG A 211 -12.40 -1.49 -1.94
CA ARG A 211 -13.86 -1.44 -1.73
C ARG A 211 -14.25 -1.53 -0.25
N LYS A 212 -13.52 -2.33 0.54
CA LYS A 212 -13.72 -2.42 1.99
C LYS A 212 -13.41 -1.07 2.64
N ILE A 213 -12.26 -0.45 2.31
CA ILE A 213 -11.86 0.86 2.83
C ILE A 213 -12.87 1.93 2.45
N ASP A 214 -13.29 1.98 1.19
CA ASP A 214 -14.29 2.93 0.69
C ASP A 214 -15.64 2.79 1.42
N SER A 215 -16.08 1.55 1.67
CA SER A 215 -17.29 1.28 2.47
C SER A 215 -17.12 1.66 3.94
N SER A 216 -15.95 1.39 4.53
CA SER A 216 -15.63 1.76 5.92
C SER A 216 -15.57 3.27 6.11
N ILE A 217 -15.10 4.04 5.12
CA ILE A 217 -15.11 5.51 5.16
C ILE A 217 -16.54 6.05 5.17
N ARG A 218 -17.43 5.51 4.32
CA ARG A 218 -18.86 5.87 4.37
C ARG A 218 -19.49 5.57 5.73
N LEU A 219 -19.17 4.41 6.30
CA LEU A 219 -19.63 4.02 7.64
C LEU A 219 -19.11 4.98 8.71
N LEU A 220 -17.82 5.34 8.66
CA LEU A 220 -17.20 6.28 9.57
C LEU A 220 -17.88 7.66 9.49
N LYS A 221 -18.06 8.19 8.28
CA LYS A 221 -18.75 9.47 8.05
C LYS A 221 -20.17 9.43 8.61
N CYS A 222 -20.89 8.33 8.41
CA CYS A 222 -22.25 8.17 8.93
C CYS A 222 -22.29 8.21 10.47
N LYS A 223 -21.38 7.49 11.12
CA LYS A 223 -21.27 7.43 12.60
C LYS A 223 -20.81 8.75 13.20
N LEU A 224 -19.85 9.44 12.59
CA LEU A 224 -19.29 10.68 13.13
C LEU A 224 -20.18 11.90 12.89
N LEU A 225 -20.83 11.99 11.72
CA LEU A 225 -21.60 13.20 11.37
C LEU A 225 -23.08 13.11 11.67
N TYR A 226 -23.70 11.94 11.45
CA TYR A 226 -25.15 11.80 11.57
C TYR A 226 -25.58 11.12 12.87
N ASN A 227 -24.66 10.46 13.58
CA ASN A 227 -24.94 9.70 14.81
C ASN A 227 -26.18 8.79 14.65
N ARG A 228 -26.30 8.15 13.49
CA ARG A 228 -27.39 7.23 13.14
C ARG A 228 -26.94 5.78 13.33
N ASP A 229 -27.91 4.88 13.46
CA ASP A 229 -27.66 3.45 13.21
C ASP A 229 -27.35 3.28 11.72
N CYS A 230 -26.07 3.07 11.46
CA CYS A 230 -25.45 2.72 10.19
C CYS A 230 -24.71 1.39 10.40
#